data_AF-A0A8T1QEY2-F1
#
_entry.id   AF-A0A8T1QEY2-F1
#
_cell.length_a   1.000
_cell.length_b   1.000
_cell.length_c   1.000
_cell.angle_alpha   90.00
_cell.angle_beta   90.00
_cell.angle_gamma   90.00
#
_symmetry.space_group_name_H-M   'P 1'
#
loop_
_entity.id
_entity.type
_entity.pdbx_description
1 polymer ?
#
loop_
_entity_poly.entity_id
_entity_poly.type
_entity_poly.pdbx_seq_one_letter_code
_entity_poly.pdbx_strand_id
1 'polypeptide(L)'
;MMRGTGGRRRPPKESFKPTPTQTQSEHLRQFGRDSDASFASSRPPSSVGIGRAASSNTFELYKDRSIQQSAVSTINSYLSSQSSAPLKTPLPSAKEITTALHFLLARLDFPFSKLDEDLPFLLKSLNYPFKFNKSILKSPGTPHQWPAFLALIHWLVQIALFNDYLSSSSPSTPDNDNDEMKAYVLESYLHYIRGDDDAVDSLDGVFVEKLERKKEDLRENVGVLGVNVAELEAKAEALRSVPSQKMWN
;
A
#
# COMPACT_ATOMS: atom_id res chain seq x y z
N MET A 1 -34.68 -62.48 10.16
CA MET A 1 -33.47 -62.72 9.34
C MET A 1 -33.76 -62.10 7.96
N MET A 2 -33.05 -61.16 7.34
CA MET A 2 -31.66 -60.66 7.42
C MET A 2 -31.57 -59.15 7.05
N ARG A 3 -30.42 -58.59 7.43
CA ARG A 3 -29.89 -57.21 7.34
C ARG A 3 -30.06 -56.44 6.02
N GLY A 4 -30.14 -55.11 6.19
CA GLY A 4 -29.98 -54.11 5.13
C GLY A 4 -28.53 -53.84 4.71
N THR A 5 -28.41 -53.22 3.55
CA THR A 5 -27.14 -52.80 2.93
C THR A 5 -27.12 -51.29 2.77
N GLY A 6 -26.39 -50.62 3.66
CA GLY A 6 -26.07 -49.20 3.56
C GLY A 6 -25.00 -48.94 2.50
N GLY A 7 -25.23 -47.94 1.66
CA GLY A 7 -24.28 -47.44 0.69
C GLY A 7 -23.04 -46.84 1.37
N ARG A 8 -21.85 -47.27 0.94
CA ARG A 8 -20.55 -46.85 1.44
C ARG A 8 -20.25 -45.41 0.99
N ARG A 9 -20.30 -44.45 1.92
CA ARG A 9 -19.60 -43.15 1.76
C ARG A 9 -18.10 -43.39 1.95
N ARG A 10 -17.29 -42.97 0.97
CA ARG A 10 -15.83 -43.07 1.02
C ARG A 10 -15.30 -42.14 2.13
N PRO A 11 -14.30 -42.55 2.93
CA PRO A 11 -13.70 -41.70 3.94
C PRO A 11 -12.74 -40.65 3.31
N PRO A 12 -12.62 -39.44 3.88
CA PRO A 12 -11.62 -38.45 3.47
C PRO A 12 -10.18 -38.93 3.74
N LYS A 13 -9.24 -38.57 2.85
CA LYS A 13 -7.80 -38.86 3.00
C LYS A 13 -7.22 -38.18 4.25
N GLU A 14 -6.52 -38.95 5.09
CA GLU A 14 -5.73 -38.46 6.22
C GLU A 14 -4.47 -37.70 5.77
N SER A 15 -4.60 -36.46 5.31
CA SER A 15 -3.42 -35.58 5.11
C SER A 15 -3.63 -34.14 5.58
N PHE A 16 -4.64 -33.89 6.41
CA PHE A 16 -4.83 -32.61 7.07
C PHE A 16 -4.85 -32.78 8.58
N LYS A 17 -3.64 -32.88 9.17
CA LYS A 17 -3.40 -32.57 10.58
C LYS A 17 -2.37 -31.44 10.63
N PRO A 18 -2.74 -30.21 11.00
CA PRO A 18 -1.74 -29.17 11.24
C PRO A 18 -1.02 -29.46 12.56
N THR A 19 0.30 -29.57 12.49
CA THR A 19 1.19 -29.59 13.66
C THR A 19 1.14 -28.24 14.36
N PRO A 20 1.11 -28.16 15.70
CA PRO A 20 1.13 -26.90 16.41
C PRO A 20 2.55 -26.31 16.39
N THR A 21 2.78 -25.29 15.58
CA THR A 21 4.04 -24.52 15.62
C THR A 21 3.92 -23.38 16.62
N GLN A 22 4.89 -23.38 17.54
CA GLN A 22 5.01 -22.51 18.70
C GLN A 22 5.13 -21.03 18.32
N THR A 23 4.44 -20.21 19.11
CA THR A 23 4.47 -18.74 19.18
C THR A 23 5.89 -18.17 19.20
N GLN A 24 6.25 -17.36 18.20
CA GLN A 24 7.49 -16.58 18.14
C GLN A 24 7.40 -15.29 18.98
N SER A 25 7.05 -15.42 20.27
CA SER A 25 6.86 -14.27 21.18
C SER A 25 8.02 -14.04 22.16
N GLU A 26 9.13 -14.78 22.07
CA GLU A 26 10.18 -14.79 23.11
C GLU A 26 11.62 -14.54 22.61
N HIS A 27 11.80 -13.75 21.54
CA HIS A 27 13.14 -13.40 21.04
C HIS A 27 13.54 -11.93 21.22
N LEU A 28 12.90 -11.19 22.14
CA LEU A 28 13.18 -9.76 22.38
C LEU A 28 13.64 -9.42 23.81
N ARG A 29 14.28 -10.36 24.52
CA ARG A 29 14.87 -10.09 25.85
C ARG A 29 16.14 -10.88 26.11
N GLN A 30 17.21 -10.57 25.39
CA GLN A 30 18.57 -10.87 25.83
C GLN A 30 19.55 -10.18 24.90
N PHE A 31 20.01 -8.99 25.26
CA PHE A 31 21.40 -8.51 25.09
C PHE A 31 21.55 -7.22 25.90
N GLY A 32 21.72 -7.40 27.21
CA GLY A 32 22.43 -6.41 28.02
C GLY A 32 23.92 -6.55 27.73
N ARG A 33 24.57 -5.47 27.33
CA ARG A 33 26.02 -5.37 27.28
C ARG A 33 26.41 -3.95 27.67
N ASP A 34 26.71 -3.80 28.95
CA ASP A 34 27.44 -2.65 29.48
C ASP A 34 28.86 -2.68 28.91
N SER A 35 29.40 -1.52 28.50
CA SER A 35 30.75 -1.06 28.86
C SER A 35 31.05 0.33 28.31
N ASP A 36 31.63 1.11 29.21
CA ASP A 36 32.29 2.40 29.09
C ASP A 36 33.22 2.58 27.88
N ALA A 37 33.24 3.80 27.33
CA ALA A 37 34.45 4.58 27.08
C ALA A 37 34.08 5.94 26.45
N SER A 38 34.34 7.02 27.20
CA SER A 38 34.39 8.39 26.70
C SER A 38 35.70 8.63 25.92
N PHE A 39 35.66 9.47 24.89
CA PHE A 39 36.52 10.66 24.66
C PHE A 39 36.64 11.00 23.15
N ALA A 40 36.50 12.31 22.87
CA ALA A 40 37.02 13.03 21.71
C ALA A 40 36.43 12.74 20.31
N SER A 41 35.42 13.51 19.92
CA SER A 41 35.42 14.13 18.58
C SER A 41 34.58 15.41 18.58
N SER A 42 35.27 16.54 18.64
CA SER A 42 34.70 17.86 18.34
C SER A 42 34.45 17.96 16.83
N ARG A 43 33.23 17.65 16.40
CA ARG A 43 32.68 18.06 15.11
C ARG A 43 31.25 18.56 15.34
N PRO A 44 30.89 19.81 14.97
CA PRO A 44 29.49 20.20 15.00
C PRO A 44 28.73 19.42 13.91
N PRO A 45 27.65 18.68 14.22
CA PRO A 45 26.80 18.14 13.18
C PRO A 45 25.83 19.23 12.71
N SER A 46 26.23 19.97 11.68
CA SER A 46 25.30 20.68 10.81
C SER A 46 24.82 19.71 9.72
N SER A 47 23.77 18.95 9.99
CA SER A 47 22.90 18.34 8.98
C SER A 47 21.73 17.65 9.70
N VAL A 48 20.56 18.28 9.60
CA VAL A 48 19.19 17.78 9.80
C VAL A 48 19.10 16.35 10.35
N GLY A 49 19.37 16.22 11.65
CA GLY A 49 18.85 15.12 12.44
C GLY A 49 17.44 15.50 12.85
N ILE A 50 16.43 14.80 12.35
CA ILE A 50 15.07 14.79 12.90
C ILE A 50 15.17 14.06 14.24
N GLY A 51 15.79 14.73 15.20
CA GLY A 51 15.93 14.31 16.58
C GLY A 51 14.60 14.50 17.27
N ARG A 52 14.28 13.56 18.16
CA ARG A 52 13.03 13.38 18.92
C ARG A 52 12.68 14.54 19.88
N ALA A 53 13.13 15.76 19.61
CA ALA A 53 12.80 17.02 20.28
C ALA A 53 11.81 17.90 19.50
N ALA A 54 11.60 17.64 18.19
CA ALA A 54 10.55 18.31 17.40
C ALA A 54 9.12 17.82 17.76
N SER A 55 8.98 16.87 18.68
CA SER A 55 7.71 16.33 19.17
C SER A 55 7.03 17.22 20.22
N SER A 56 7.61 18.36 20.59
CA SER A 56 6.97 19.34 21.46
C SER A 56 6.36 20.47 20.64
N ASN A 57 5.15 20.22 20.15
CA ASN A 57 4.17 21.18 19.60
C ASN A 57 4.40 21.68 18.17
N THR A 58 4.37 20.77 17.20
CA THR A 58 4.09 21.07 15.78
C THR A 58 2.79 21.87 15.53
N PHE A 59 1.87 21.96 16.49
CA PHE A 59 0.76 22.93 16.43
C PHE A 59 1.23 24.39 16.47
N GLU A 60 2.41 24.70 17.05
CA GLU A 60 3.00 26.04 17.00
C GLU A 60 3.23 26.49 15.55
N LEU A 61 3.55 25.55 14.65
CA LEU A 61 3.73 25.83 13.23
C LEU A 61 2.44 26.38 12.60
N TYR A 62 1.28 25.83 12.99
CA TYR A 62 -0.03 26.28 12.51
C TYR A 62 -0.52 27.56 13.18
N LYS A 63 0.24 28.16 14.10
CA LYS A 63 -0.01 29.52 14.58
C LYS A 63 0.52 30.58 13.60
N ASP A 64 1.50 30.24 12.78
CA ASP A 64 2.02 31.14 11.74
C ASP A 64 0.95 31.37 10.66
N ARG A 65 0.70 32.65 10.37
CA ARG A 65 -0.33 33.05 9.40
C ARG A 65 -0.03 32.57 7.98
N SER A 66 1.23 32.55 7.57
CA SER A 66 1.65 32.09 6.24
C SER A 66 1.33 30.61 6.04
N ILE A 67 1.58 29.81 7.08
CA ILE A 67 1.32 28.37 7.08
C ILE A 67 -0.17 28.10 7.13
N GLN A 68 -0.93 28.88 7.91
CA GLN A 68 -2.39 28.80 7.89
C GLN A 68 -2.95 29.06 6.50
N GLN A 69 -2.49 30.11 5.82
CA GLN A 69 -2.95 30.46 4.47
C GLN A 69 -2.61 29.36 3.46
N SER A 70 -1.39 28.82 3.51
CA SER A 70 -0.96 27.71 2.66
C SER A 70 -1.80 26.45 2.91
N ALA A 71 -1.98 26.06 4.17
CA ALA A 71 -2.78 24.89 4.54
C ALA A 71 -4.24 25.03 4.11
N VAL A 72 -4.86 26.19 4.34
CA VAL A 72 -6.25 26.47 3.91
C VAL A 72 -6.36 26.42 2.38
N SER A 73 -5.38 26.97 1.66
CA SER A 73 -5.34 26.89 0.19
C SER A 73 -5.34 25.45 -0.30
N THR A 74 -4.46 24.61 0.27
CA THR A 74 -4.38 23.18 -0.05
C THR A 74 -5.69 22.45 0.26
N ILE A 75 -6.27 22.68 1.44
CA ILE A 75 -7.55 22.08 1.83
C ILE A 75 -8.65 22.49 0.87
N ASN A 76 -8.80 23.78 0.59
CA ASN A 76 -9.88 24.28 -0.26
C ASN A 76 -9.72 23.81 -1.72
N SER A 77 -8.48 23.70 -2.22
CA SER A 77 -8.19 23.09 -3.52
C SER A 77 -8.67 21.64 -3.58
N TYR A 78 -8.35 20.85 -2.57
CA TYR A 78 -8.79 19.45 -2.48
C TYR A 78 -10.30 19.30 -2.32
N LEU A 79 -10.92 20.05 -1.40
CA LEU A 79 -12.36 19.99 -1.22
C LEU A 79 -13.10 20.39 -2.51
N SER A 80 -12.61 21.41 -3.21
CA SER A 80 -13.21 21.85 -4.47
C SER A 80 -13.05 20.81 -5.58
N SER A 81 -11.90 20.13 -5.68
CA SER A 81 -11.70 19.06 -6.67
C SER A 81 -12.63 17.87 -6.45
N GLN A 82 -13.03 17.65 -5.21
CA GLN A 82 -13.99 16.61 -4.82
C GLN A 82 -15.43 17.13 -4.70
N SER A 83 -15.74 18.32 -5.23
CA SER A 83 -17.08 18.95 -5.19
C SER A 83 -17.65 19.18 -3.79
N SER A 84 -16.79 19.28 -2.76
CA SER A 84 -17.15 19.65 -1.39
C SER A 84 -16.99 21.16 -1.16
N ALA A 85 -17.81 21.73 -0.28
CA ALA A 85 -17.76 23.14 0.06
C ALA A 85 -16.40 23.53 0.72
N PRO A 86 -15.76 24.63 0.29
CA PRO A 86 -14.50 25.09 0.88
C PRO A 86 -14.70 25.69 2.28
N LEU A 87 -13.64 25.67 3.09
CA LEU A 87 -13.61 26.32 4.38
C LEU A 87 -13.50 27.85 4.22
N LYS A 88 -14.35 28.57 4.94
CA LYS A 88 -14.34 30.04 4.95
C LYS A 88 -13.18 30.59 5.78
N THR A 89 -12.56 31.66 5.28
CA THR A 89 -11.50 32.40 5.96
C THR A 89 -12.07 33.66 6.64
N PRO A 90 -11.44 34.18 7.71
CA PRO A 90 -10.21 33.69 8.35
C PRO A 90 -10.43 32.52 9.34
N LEU A 91 -11.68 32.26 9.73
CA LEU A 91 -12.06 31.26 10.71
C LEU A 91 -13.38 30.60 10.26
N PRO A 92 -13.38 29.29 9.96
CA PRO A 92 -14.61 28.59 9.61
C PRO A 92 -15.49 28.33 10.83
N SER A 93 -16.78 28.21 10.59
CA SER A 93 -17.75 27.85 11.63
C SER A 93 -17.53 26.40 12.11
N ALA A 94 -17.97 26.12 13.34
CA ALA A 94 -17.94 24.76 13.89
C ALA A 94 -18.62 23.74 12.95
N LYS A 95 -19.74 24.12 12.33
CA LYS A 95 -20.46 23.28 11.37
C LYS A 95 -19.61 22.98 10.13
N GLU A 96 -18.96 23.98 9.54
CA GLU A 96 -18.10 23.79 8.36
C GLU A 96 -16.91 22.89 8.67
N ILE A 97 -16.30 23.04 9.85
CA ILE A 97 -15.20 22.18 10.32
C ILE A 97 -15.67 20.73 10.46
N THR A 98 -16.79 20.51 11.14
CA THR A 98 -17.36 19.18 11.35
C THR A 98 -17.76 18.53 10.02
N THR A 99 -18.39 19.28 9.12
CA THR A 99 -18.75 18.78 7.78
C THR A 99 -17.52 18.40 6.96
N ALA A 100 -16.47 19.22 6.97
CA ALA A 100 -15.22 18.90 6.27
C ALA A 100 -14.55 17.64 6.85
N LEU A 101 -14.54 17.47 8.17
CA LEU A 101 -14.03 16.24 8.81
C LEU A 101 -14.87 15.02 8.43
N HIS A 102 -16.20 15.12 8.48
CA HIS A 102 -17.10 14.06 8.03
C HIS A 102 -16.81 13.63 6.60
N PHE A 103 -16.70 14.61 5.70
CA PHE A 103 -16.41 14.38 4.29
C PHE A 103 -15.08 13.64 4.10
N LEU A 104 -14.00 14.14 4.71
CA LEU A 104 -12.66 13.55 4.55
C LEU A 104 -12.58 12.14 5.13
N LEU A 105 -13.18 11.91 6.29
CA LEU A 105 -13.18 10.61 6.94
C LEU A 105 -14.02 9.58 6.15
N ALA A 106 -15.17 9.99 5.61
CA ALA A 106 -15.96 9.14 4.70
C ALA A 106 -15.17 8.82 3.43
N ARG A 107 -14.41 9.78 2.88
CA ARG A 107 -13.56 9.58 1.70
C ARG A 107 -12.41 8.60 1.95
N LEU A 108 -11.93 8.53 3.19
CA LEU A 108 -10.88 7.63 3.64
C LEU A 108 -11.42 6.28 4.18
N ASP A 109 -12.69 5.96 3.91
CA ASP A 109 -13.35 4.72 4.37
C ASP A 109 -13.37 4.53 5.90
N PHE A 110 -13.41 5.64 6.64
CA PHE A 110 -13.57 5.65 8.10
C PHE A 110 -14.95 6.18 8.48
N PRO A 111 -16.02 5.35 8.41
CA PRO A 111 -17.34 5.75 8.86
C PRO A 111 -17.34 5.92 10.39
N PHE A 112 -18.05 6.92 10.88
CA PHE A 112 -18.19 7.18 12.31
C PHE A 112 -19.62 7.58 12.65
N SER A 113 -20.06 7.20 13.85
CA SER A 113 -21.40 7.52 14.36
C SER A 113 -21.37 8.75 15.25
N LYS A 114 -20.28 8.92 16.02
CA LYS A 114 -20.08 10.08 16.90
C LYS A 114 -18.64 10.54 16.78
N LEU A 115 -18.44 11.66 16.10
CA LEU A 115 -17.12 12.24 15.84
C LEU A 115 -16.29 12.33 17.13
N ASP A 116 -16.90 12.76 18.23
CA ASP A 116 -16.19 13.02 19.48
C ASP A 116 -15.70 11.77 20.21
N GLU A 117 -16.37 10.62 20.01
CA GLU A 117 -16.00 9.33 20.60
C GLU A 117 -15.02 8.58 19.71
N ASP A 118 -15.27 8.60 18.39
CA ASP A 118 -14.56 7.76 17.41
C ASP A 118 -13.24 8.39 16.95
N LEU A 119 -13.20 9.72 16.78
CA LEU A 119 -12.03 10.43 16.25
C LEU A 119 -10.74 10.17 17.07
N PRO A 120 -10.74 10.22 18.42
CA PRO A 120 -9.52 9.96 19.19
C PRO A 120 -8.95 8.56 18.97
N PHE A 121 -9.81 7.54 18.79
CA PHE A 121 -9.36 6.19 18.51
C PHE A 121 -8.75 6.10 17.10
N LEU A 122 -9.42 6.69 16.11
CA LEU A 122 -8.94 6.73 14.74
C LEU A 122 -7.60 7.46 14.60
N LEU A 123 -7.45 8.62 15.24
CA LEU A 123 -6.19 9.36 15.22
C LEU A 123 -5.05 8.54 15.82
N LYS A 124 -5.34 7.72 16.85
CA LYS A 124 -4.35 6.80 17.41
C LYS A 124 -4.00 5.67 16.45
N SER A 125 -4.98 5.06 15.76
CA SER A 125 -4.71 3.98 14.81
C SER A 125 -3.95 4.45 13.57
N LEU A 126 -4.19 5.69 13.13
CA LEU A 126 -3.48 6.32 12.02
C LEU A 126 -2.13 6.93 12.41
N ASN A 127 -1.67 6.73 13.65
CA ASN A 127 -0.43 7.32 14.19
C ASN A 127 -0.36 8.84 13.97
N TYR A 128 -1.47 9.54 14.23
CA TYR A 128 -1.55 10.98 14.10
C TYR A 128 -0.39 11.66 14.85
N PRO A 129 0.44 12.47 14.18
CA PRO A 129 1.70 12.93 14.73
C PRO A 129 1.55 14.02 15.80
N PHE A 130 0.34 14.55 16.03
CA PHE A 130 0.10 15.69 16.90
C PHE A 130 -0.74 15.32 18.14
N LYS A 131 -0.50 15.97 19.27
CA LYS A 131 -1.27 15.73 20.50
C LYS A 131 -2.71 16.23 20.37
N PHE A 132 -3.67 15.33 20.30
CA PHE A 132 -5.08 15.67 20.18
C PHE A 132 -5.82 15.45 21.51
N ASN A 133 -6.38 16.51 22.08
CA ASN A 133 -7.13 16.45 23.33
C ASN A 133 -8.64 16.44 23.07
N LYS A 134 -9.38 15.50 23.68
CA LYS A 134 -10.85 15.38 23.50
C LYS A 134 -11.62 16.67 23.82
N SER A 135 -11.09 17.51 24.70
CA SER A 135 -11.74 18.78 25.10
C SER A 135 -11.86 19.78 23.95
N ILE A 136 -10.97 19.73 22.94
CA ILE A 136 -10.96 20.71 21.84
C ILE A 136 -12.14 20.51 20.89
N LEU A 137 -12.70 19.30 20.85
CA LEU A 137 -13.88 18.93 20.06
C LEU A 137 -15.17 19.61 20.50
N LYS A 138 -15.23 20.08 21.75
CA LYS A 138 -16.41 20.81 22.25
C LYS A 138 -16.62 22.16 21.57
N SER A 139 -15.58 22.74 20.97
CA SER A 139 -15.64 24.10 20.42
C SER A 139 -14.67 24.28 19.24
N PRO A 140 -14.92 23.59 18.11
CA PRO A 140 -13.96 23.52 17.00
C PRO A 140 -13.75 24.85 16.27
N GLY A 141 -14.75 25.74 16.30
CA GLY A 141 -14.70 27.06 15.65
C GLY A 141 -14.12 28.19 16.50
N THR A 142 -13.43 27.90 17.61
CA THR A 142 -12.83 28.95 18.45
C THR A 142 -11.43 29.33 17.95
N PRO A 143 -11.02 30.62 17.97
CA PRO A 143 -9.72 31.04 17.44
C PRO A 143 -8.51 30.30 18.03
N HIS A 144 -8.59 29.91 19.30
CA HIS A 144 -7.53 29.17 19.99
C HIS A 144 -7.45 27.70 19.57
N GLN A 145 -8.58 27.08 19.22
CA GLN A 145 -8.63 25.68 18.79
C GLN A 145 -8.49 25.53 17.28
N TRP A 146 -8.77 26.58 16.51
CA TRP A 146 -8.70 26.55 15.06
C TRP A 146 -7.36 26.07 14.49
N PRO A 147 -6.19 26.53 14.97
CA PRO A 147 -4.91 25.97 14.52
C PRO A 147 -4.83 24.45 14.70
N ALA A 148 -5.49 23.91 15.73
CA ALA A 148 -5.50 22.48 15.97
C ALA A 148 -6.37 21.71 14.97
N PHE A 149 -7.56 22.22 14.67
CA PHE A 149 -8.43 21.66 13.64
C PHE A 149 -7.84 21.82 12.24
N LEU A 150 -7.22 22.96 11.96
CA LEU A 150 -6.57 23.20 10.68
C LEU A 150 -5.46 22.18 10.42
N ALA A 151 -4.60 21.92 11.41
CA ALA A 151 -3.55 20.93 11.27
C ALA A 151 -4.11 19.51 11.05
N LEU A 152 -5.18 19.17 11.75
CA LEU A 152 -5.86 17.89 11.59
C LEU A 152 -6.46 17.74 10.19
N ILE A 153 -7.25 18.71 9.73
CA ILE A 153 -7.89 18.68 8.41
C ILE A 153 -6.81 18.67 7.32
N HIS A 154 -5.78 19.49 7.45
CA HIS A 154 -4.68 19.53 6.49
C HIS A 154 -3.98 18.18 6.41
N TRP A 155 -3.68 17.55 7.54
CA TRP A 155 -3.06 16.22 7.58
C TRP A 155 -3.95 15.15 6.94
N LEU A 156 -5.26 15.14 7.21
CA LEU A 156 -6.20 14.22 6.56
C LEU A 156 -6.26 14.45 5.04
N VAL A 157 -6.22 15.70 4.58
CA VAL A 157 -6.13 16.02 3.15
C VAL A 157 -4.84 15.49 2.53
N GLN A 158 -3.69 15.57 3.23
CA GLN A 158 -2.43 14.99 2.74
C GLN A 158 -2.53 13.47 2.57
N ILE A 159 -3.18 12.77 3.52
CA ILE A 159 -3.43 11.33 3.40
C ILE A 159 -4.35 11.04 2.21
N ALA A 160 -5.42 11.81 2.04
CA ALA A 160 -6.38 11.61 0.96
C ALA A 160 -5.74 11.86 -0.42
N LEU A 161 -4.94 12.93 -0.56
CA LEU A 161 -4.15 13.20 -1.76
C LEU A 161 -3.17 12.06 -2.07
N PHE A 162 -2.51 11.52 -1.06
CA PHE A 162 -1.61 10.39 -1.24
C PHE A 162 -2.37 9.12 -1.67
N ASN A 163 -3.53 8.85 -1.09
CA ASN A 163 -4.38 7.72 -1.47
C ASN A 163 -4.91 7.85 -2.91
N ASP A 164 -5.32 9.06 -3.30
CA ASP A 164 -5.74 9.37 -4.67
C ASP A 164 -4.56 9.22 -5.66
N TYR A 165 -3.35 9.62 -5.24
CA TYR A 165 -2.13 9.37 -6.02
C TYR A 165 -1.87 7.88 -6.18
N LEU A 166 -1.90 7.08 -5.10
CA LEU A 166 -1.69 5.63 -5.20
C LEU A 166 -2.73 4.94 -6.08
N SER A 167 -3.98 5.41 -6.04
CA SER A 167 -5.08 4.86 -6.85
C SER A 167 -4.93 5.21 -8.34
N SER A 168 -4.35 6.38 -8.65
CA SER A 168 -4.11 6.82 -10.03
C SER A 168 -2.77 6.31 -10.58
N SER A 169 -1.77 6.16 -9.73
CA SER A 169 -0.50 5.50 -10.02
C SER A 169 -0.69 3.99 -9.89
N SER A 170 -1.45 3.38 -10.81
CA SER A 170 -1.35 1.93 -10.98
C SER A 170 0.13 1.61 -11.23
N PRO A 171 0.81 0.82 -10.38
CA PRO A 171 2.17 0.40 -10.66
C PRO A 171 2.08 -0.48 -11.90
N SER A 172 2.34 0.13 -13.06
CA SER A 172 2.53 -0.56 -14.32
C SER A 172 3.84 -1.34 -14.23
N THR A 173 3.85 -2.40 -13.43
CA THR A 173 4.90 -3.40 -13.44
C THR A 173 4.65 -4.32 -14.62
N PRO A 174 5.66 -4.58 -15.47
CA PRO A 174 5.53 -5.45 -16.65
C PRO A 174 5.42 -6.94 -16.30
N ASP A 175 5.08 -7.29 -15.06
CA ASP A 175 4.90 -8.67 -14.60
C ASP A 175 3.46 -9.13 -14.87
N ASN A 176 3.04 -8.96 -16.12
CA ASN A 176 1.68 -9.21 -16.61
C ASN A 176 1.23 -10.65 -16.32
N ASP A 177 2.16 -11.62 -16.33
CA ASP A 177 1.86 -13.02 -16.03
C ASP A 177 1.54 -13.25 -14.54
N ASN A 178 2.22 -12.54 -13.65
CA ASN A 178 1.94 -12.59 -12.21
C ASN A 178 0.61 -11.90 -11.88
N ASP A 179 0.27 -10.84 -12.61
CA ASP A 179 -1.02 -10.16 -12.47
C ASP A 179 -2.17 -11.04 -12.99
N GLU A 180 -1.96 -11.73 -14.10
CA GLU A 180 -2.96 -12.62 -14.68
C GLU A 180 -3.23 -13.86 -13.81
N MET A 181 -2.18 -14.44 -13.24
CA MET A 181 -2.31 -15.54 -12.28
C MET A 181 -3.04 -15.09 -11.01
N LYS A 182 -2.76 -13.88 -10.51
CA LYS A 182 -3.48 -13.32 -9.36
C LYS A 182 -4.95 -13.10 -9.67
N ALA A 183 -5.27 -12.59 -10.86
CA ALA A 183 -6.65 -12.39 -11.30
C ALA A 183 -7.42 -13.72 -11.37
N TYR A 184 -6.81 -14.75 -11.97
CA TYR A 184 -7.38 -16.10 -12.02
C TYR A 184 -7.65 -16.66 -10.61
N VAL A 185 -6.64 -16.64 -9.73
CA VAL A 185 -6.77 -17.16 -8.36
C VAL A 185 -7.86 -16.43 -7.58
N LEU A 186 -7.93 -15.09 -7.72
CA LEU A 186 -8.94 -14.30 -7.04
C LEU A 186 -10.35 -14.63 -7.54
N GLU A 187 -10.56 -14.67 -8.86
CA GLU A 187 -11.88 -14.91 -9.44
C GLU A 187 -12.35 -16.35 -9.17
N SER A 188 -11.45 -17.34 -9.32
CA SER A 188 -11.71 -18.74 -8.98
C SER A 188 -12.12 -18.88 -7.50
N TYR A 189 -11.42 -18.18 -6.59
CA TYR A 189 -11.79 -18.17 -5.18
C TYR A 189 -13.14 -17.50 -4.93
N LEU A 190 -13.48 -16.42 -5.64
CA LEU A 190 -14.77 -15.74 -5.53
C LEU A 190 -15.93 -16.63 -5.99
N HIS A 191 -15.76 -17.41 -7.06
CA HIS A 191 -16.74 -18.40 -7.48
C HIS A 191 -16.87 -19.55 -6.48
N TYR A 192 -15.75 -20.06 -5.97
CA TYR A 192 -15.74 -21.10 -4.93
C TYR A 192 -16.52 -20.68 -3.66
N ILE A 193 -16.28 -19.48 -3.13
CA ILE A 193 -17.00 -19.03 -1.91
C ILE A 193 -18.49 -18.78 -2.17
N ARG A 194 -18.90 -18.58 -3.42
CA ARG A 194 -20.31 -18.47 -3.84
C ARG A 194 -20.94 -19.84 -4.11
N GLY A 195 -20.14 -20.91 -4.19
CA GLY A 195 -20.59 -22.25 -4.55
C GLY A 195 -20.96 -22.39 -6.02
N ASP A 196 -20.40 -21.54 -6.88
CA ASP A 196 -20.66 -21.53 -8.32
C ASP A 196 -19.59 -22.36 -9.05
N ASP A 197 -19.70 -23.68 -8.90
CA ASP A 197 -18.71 -24.62 -9.43
C ASP A 197 -18.65 -24.60 -10.98
N ASP A 198 -19.79 -24.36 -11.66
CA ASP A 198 -19.86 -24.25 -13.12
C ASP A 198 -19.04 -23.05 -13.64
N ALA A 199 -19.05 -21.93 -12.92
CA ALA A 199 -18.26 -20.76 -13.27
C ALA A 199 -16.75 -20.98 -13.04
N VAL A 200 -16.37 -21.76 -12.02
CA VAL A 200 -14.97 -22.17 -11.82
C VAL A 200 -14.49 -23.01 -13.00
N ASP A 201 -15.23 -24.05 -13.39
CA ASP A 201 -14.86 -24.92 -14.50
C ASP A 201 -14.72 -24.14 -15.82
N SER A 202 -15.63 -23.18 -16.07
CA SER A 202 -15.54 -22.29 -17.23
C SER A 202 -14.30 -21.39 -17.18
N LEU A 203 -13.96 -20.83 -16.02
CA LEU A 203 -12.79 -19.97 -15.83
C LEU A 203 -11.49 -20.76 -16.03
N ASP A 204 -11.40 -21.95 -15.45
CA ASP A 204 -10.27 -22.88 -15.58
C ASP A 204 -10.01 -23.22 -17.05
N GLY A 205 -11.07 -23.54 -17.80
CA GLY A 205 -10.97 -23.81 -19.25
C GLY A 205 -10.36 -22.65 -20.03
N VAL A 206 -10.88 -21.43 -19.83
CA VAL A 206 -10.38 -20.21 -20.49
C VAL A 206 -8.93 -19.93 -20.12
N PHE A 207 -8.56 -20.09 -18.84
CA PHE A 207 -7.22 -19.83 -18.37
C PHE A 207 -6.20 -20.84 -18.91
N VAL A 208 -6.54 -22.13 -18.92
CA VAL A 208 -5.70 -23.20 -19.49
C VAL A 208 -5.51 -22.99 -21.00
N GLU A 209 -6.56 -22.65 -21.75
CA GLU A 209 -6.44 -22.37 -23.18
C GLU A 209 -5.45 -21.22 -23.44
N LYS A 210 -5.54 -20.16 -22.63
CA LYS A 210 -4.63 -19.01 -22.73
C LYS A 210 -3.18 -19.38 -22.40
N LEU A 211 -2.95 -20.20 -21.37
CA LEU A 211 -1.61 -20.69 -21.03
C LEU A 211 -1.01 -21.57 -22.13
N GLU A 212 -1.80 -22.47 -22.71
CA GLU A 212 -1.32 -23.32 -23.82
C GLU A 212 -1.00 -22.49 -25.06
N ARG A 213 -1.79 -21.45 -25.37
CA ARG A 213 -1.47 -20.50 -26.44
C ARG A 213 -0.14 -19.79 -26.17
N LYS A 214 0.04 -19.19 -24.98
CA LYS A 214 1.30 -18.52 -24.61
C LYS A 214 2.50 -19.47 -24.70
N LYS A 215 2.32 -20.72 -24.27
CA LYS A 215 3.36 -21.75 -24.35
C LYS A 215 3.76 -22.06 -25.78
N GLU A 216 2.80 -22.18 -26.71
CA GLU A 216 3.13 -22.41 -28.12
C GLU A 216 3.82 -21.18 -28.74
N ASP A 217 3.35 -19.97 -28.46
CA ASP A 217 3.98 -18.73 -28.94
C ASP A 217 5.44 -18.63 -28.46
N LEU A 218 5.70 -18.95 -27.18
CA LEU A 218 7.05 -19.00 -26.62
C LEU A 218 7.91 -20.09 -27.27
N ARG A 219 7.33 -21.26 -27.52
CA ARG A 219 8.03 -22.37 -28.18
C ARG A 219 8.44 -22.00 -29.59
N GLU A 220 7.56 -21.36 -30.36
CA GLU A 220 7.86 -20.84 -31.70
C GLU A 220 8.98 -19.80 -31.63
N ASN A 221 8.88 -18.82 -30.72
CA ASN A 221 9.89 -17.78 -30.55
C ASN A 221 11.27 -18.34 -30.18
N VAL A 222 11.32 -19.32 -29.27
CA VAL A 222 12.57 -20.02 -28.92
C VAL A 222 13.15 -20.75 -30.14
N GLY A 223 12.29 -21.36 -30.97
CA GLY A 223 12.70 -21.98 -32.22
C GLY A 223 13.34 -20.99 -33.20
N VAL A 224 12.70 -19.85 -33.44
CA VAL A 224 13.23 -18.77 -34.30
C VAL A 224 14.55 -18.24 -33.77
N LEU A 225 14.63 -17.96 -32.47
CA LEU A 225 15.85 -17.46 -31.85
C LEU A 225 16.99 -18.46 -31.93
N GLY A 226 16.70 -19.75 -31.78
CA GLY A 226 17.67 -20.84 -31.93
C GLY A 226 18.26 -20.91 -33.35
N VAL A 227 17.43 -20.77 -34.39
CA VAL A 227 17.90 -20.72 -35.79
C VAL A 227 18.79 -19.50 -36.01
N ASN A 228 18.40 -18.33 -35.50
CA ASN A 228 19.18 -17.10 -35.63
C ASN A 228 20.55 -17.21 -34.94
N VAL A 229 20.61 -17.83 -33.76
CA VAL A 229 21.87 -18.08 -33.04
C VAL A 229 22.78 -18.98 -33.88
N ALA A 230 22.25 -20.09 -34.41
CA ALA A 230 23.03 -21.01 -35.24
C ALA A 230 23.59 -20.32 -36.51
N GLU A 231 22.79 -19.46 -37.16
CA GLU A 231 23.24 -18.69 -38.32
C GLU A 231 24.36 -17.69 -37.96
N LEU A 232 24.22 -16.99 -36.83
CA LEU A 232 25.23 -16.03 -36.36
C LEU A 232 26.53 -16.73 -35.93
N GLU A 233 26.43 -17.87 -35.26
CA GLU A 233 27.58 -18.70 -34.90
C GLU A 233 28.32 -19.18 -36.17
N ALA A 234 27.59 -19.65 -37.19
CA ALA A 234 28.18 -20.05 -38.46
C ALA A 234 28.90 -18.88 -39.16
N LYS A 235 28.30 -17.68 -39.16
CA LYS A 235 28.94 -16.46 -39.70
C LYS A 235 30.18 -16.07 -38.91
N ALA A 236 30.14 -16.16 -37.59
CA ALA A 236 31.29 -15.86 -36.73
C ALA A 236 32.45 -16.85 -36.96
N GLU A 237 32.14 -18.14 -37.08
CA GLU A 237 33.13 -19.17 -37.36
C GLU A 237 33.74 -18.98 -38.76
N ALA A 238 32.93 -18.66 -39.77
CA ALA A 238 33.42 -18.34 -41.11
C ALA A 238 34.41 -17.17 -41.09
N LEU A 239 34.08 -16.06 -40.39
CA LEU A 239 34.97 -14.91 -40.25
C LEU A 239 36.25 -15.23 -39.47
N ARG A 240 36.21 -16.16 -38.49
CA ARG A 240 37.40 -16.63 -37.76
C ARG A 240 38.30 -17.51 -38.63
N SER A 241 37.70 -18.27 -39.54
CA SER A 241 38.40 -19.16 -40.47
C SER A 241 39.05 -18.44 -41.66
N VAL A 242 38.62 -17.21 -41.98
CA VAL A 242 39.27 -16.36 -42.98
C VAL A 242 40.61 -15.88 -42.42
N PRO A 243 41.75 -16.14 -43.10
CA PRO A 243 43.07 -15.70 -42.64
C PRO A 243 43.11 -14.18 -42.49
N SER A 244 43.64 -13.69 -41.35
CA SER A 244 43.88 -12.27 -41.14
C SER A 244 44.79 -11.74 -42.25
N GLN A 245 44.22 -10.98 -43.19
CA GLN A 245 44.98 -10.32 -44.25
C GLN A 245 45.68 -9.10 -43.64
N LYS A 246 46.70 -9.34 -42.81
CA LYS A 246 47.73 -8.36 -42.51
C LYS A 246 49.10 -8.98 -42.55
N MET A 247 49.95 -8.26 -43.28
CA MET A 247 51.40 -8.35 -43.39
C MET A 247 51.94 -9.50 -44.24
N TRP A 248 52.16 -9.21 -45.52
CA TRP A 248 53.50 -9.31 -46.10
C TRP A 248 53.76 -8.09 -46.99
N ASN A 249 54.74 -7.29 -46.54
CA ASN A 249 55.59 -6.31 -47.23
C ASN A 249 54.99 -5.12 -47.99
#